data_AF-A0A3A0AV74-F1
#
_entry.id   AF-A0A3A0AV74-F1
#
_cell.length_a   1.000
_cell.length_b   1.000
_cell.length_c   1.000
_cell.angle_alpha   90.00
_cell.angle_beta   90.00
_cell.angle_gamma   90.00
#
_symmetry.space_group_name_H-M   'P 1'
#
loop_
_entity.id
_entity.type
_entity.pdbx_description
1 polymer ?
#
loop_
_entity_poly.entity_id
_entity_poly.type
_entity_poly.pdbx_seq_one_letter_code
_entity_poly.pdbx_strand_id
1 'polypeptide(L)'
;MDWFHGFGLRRRALRLTREQRHEPFTPGAPAFFRQHPTLAGLVLATVGIGGIVTIVRNMADWPGWMLFPSMLLSGPSLVAMMLGLGIVTVRVLEPALGRMDLDWDAEPLNVLGLPAPVQRKCEELGYWAVDDLVQSINAGKFPWIALEYDERMQVERSVQRWNVAAAAARAAQPKRRLRFRRVQ
;
A
#
# COMPACT_ATOMS: atom_id res chain seq x y z
N MET A 1 -8.08 41.15 3.81
CA MET A 1 -8.49 39.98 2.99
C MET A 1 -7.39 38.95 3.16
N ASP A 2 -7.45 38.19 4.25
CA ASP A 2 -6.28 37.48 4.81
C ASP A 2 -6.51 35.97 4.92
N TRP A 3 -7.01 35.37 3.83
CA TRP A 3 -7.35 33.94 3.78
C TRP A 3 -6.23 33.04 3.23
N PHE A 4 -5.16 33.61 2.64
CA PHE A 4 -4.13 32.84 1.93
C PHE A 4 -2.93 32.37 2.78
N HIS A 5 -2.73 32.94 3.98
CA HIS A 5 -1.57 32.59 4.82
C HIS A 5 -1.71 31.28 5.62
N GLY A 6 -2.92 30.75 5.79
CA GLY A 6 -3.15 29.50 6.53
C GLY A 6 -2.77 28.21 5.78
N PHE A 7 -2.81 28.22 4.43
CA PHE A 7 -2.58 27.01 3.62
C PHE A 7 -1.10 26.62 3.48
N GLY A 8 -0.17 27.56 3.71
CA GLY A 8 1.27 27.30 3.61
C GLY A 8 1.84 26.53 4.81
N LEU A 9 1.34 26.81 6.01
CA LEU A 9 1.77 26.15 7.24
C LEU A 9 1.22 24.72 7.35
N ARG A 10 -0.03 24.49 6.91
CA ARG A 10 -0.62 23.15 6.83
C ARG A 10 0.17 22.21 5.91
N ARG A 11 0.65 22.70 4.76
CA ARG A 11 1.46 21.90 3.82
C ARG A 11 2.85 21.56 4.36
N ARG A 12 3.45 22.39 5.22
CA ARG A 12 4.75 22.09 5.86
C ARG A 12 4.60 21.08 7.00
N ALA A 13 3.54 21.19 7.81
CA ALA A 13 3.25 20.21 8.86
C ALA A 13 2.96 18.80 8.29
N LEU A 14 2.26 18.73 7.15
CA LEU A 14 2.02 17.47 6.42
C LEU A 14 3.29 16.87 5.82
N ARG A 15 4.29 17.67 5.43
CA ARG A 15 5.57 17.14 4.91
C ARG A 15 6.46 16.56 6.00
N LEU A 16 6.50 17.17 7.18
CA LEU A 16 7.28 16.66 8.32
C LEU A 16 6.72 15.34 8.86
N THR A 17 5.42 15.11 8.73
CA THR A 17 4.79 13.81 9.04
C THR A 17 4.97 12.77 7.91
N ARG A 18 5.28 13.18 6.68
CA ARG A 18 5.48 12.27 5.54
C ARG A 18 6.86 11.58 5.56
N GLU A 19 7.90 12.29 6.01
CA GLU A 19 9.25 11.71 6.15
C GLU A 19 9.39 10.83 7.40
N GLN A 20 8.63 11.08 8.48
CA GLN A 20 8.68 10.27 9.71
C GLN A 20 7.79 9.02 9.69
N ARG A 21 6.91 8.85 8.70
CA ARG A 21 5.98 7.70 8.60
C ARG A 21 6.55 6.48 7.89
N HIS A 22 7.82 6.51 7.48
CA HIS A 22 8.49 5.40 6.79
C HIS A 22 9.36 4.52 7.68
N GLU A 23 9.38 4.75 8.99
CA GLU A 23 9.91 3.74 9.91
C GLU A 23 8.77 2.83 10.34
N PRO A 24 8.67 1.59 9.81
CA PRO A 24 7.75 0.64 10.39
C PRO A 24 8.17 0.44 11.84
N PHE A 25 7.25 0.69 12.76
CA PHE A 25 7.29 0.25 14.16
C PHE A 25 7.50 -1.28 14.17
N THR A 26 8.75 -1.70 14.01
CA THR A 26 9.18 -3.08 14.14
C THR A 26 10.06 -3.11 15.39
N PRO A 27 9.49 -3.38 16.58
CA PRO A 27 10.31 -3.75 17.73
C PRO A 27 11.29 -4.83 17.27
N GLY A 28 12.56 -4.67 17.64
CA GLY A 28 13.70 -5.29 16.96
C GLY A 28 13.53 -6.76 16.64
N ALA A 29 13.05 -7.08 15.44
CA ALA A 29 13.01 -8.44 14.94
C ALA A 29 14.47 -8.96 14.85
N PRO A 30 14.73 -10.22 15.22
CA PRO A 30 16.06 -10.81 15.13
C PRO A 30 16.62 -10.65 13.71
N ALA A 31 17.91 -10.35 13.59
CA ALA A 31 18.56 -10.03 12.31
C ALA A 31 18.30 -11.09 11.21
N PHE A 32 18.17 -12.36 11.61
CA PHE A 32 17.86 -13.49 10.73
C PHE A 32 16.52 -13.34 9.98
N PHE A 33 15.45 -12.92 10.67
CA PHE A 33 14.13 -12.72 10.04
C PHE A 33 14.10 -11.54 9.06
N ARG A 34 15.00 -10.57 9.22
CA ARG A 34 15.13 -9.43 8.29
C ARG A 34 15.89 -9.80 7.03
N GLN A 35 16.93 -10.63 7.15
CA GLN A 35 17.81 -10.99 6.04
C GLN A 35 17.17 -12.05 5.13
N HIS A 36 16.45 -13.02 5.71
CA HIS A 36 15.85 -14.13 4.95
C HIS A 36 14.42 -14.46 5.42
N PRO A 37 13.45 -13.54 5.21
CA PRO A 37 12.07 -13.68 5.69
C PRO A 37 11.34 -14.88 5.06
N THR A 38 11.62 -15.20 3.80
CA THR A 38 11.02 -16.33 3.08
C THR A 38 11.53 -17.67 3.60
N LEU A 39 12.85 -17.81 3.83
CA LEU A 39 13.43 -19.01 4.42
C LEU A 39 12.94 -19.21 5.85
N ALA A 40 12.89 -18.15 6.66
CA ALA A 40 12.37 -18.23 8.02
C ALA A 40 10.90 -18.66 8.06
N GLY A 41 10.06 -18.10 7.18
CA GLY A 41 8.65 -18.51 7.04
C GLY A 41 8.49 -19.96 6.58
N LEU A 42 9.31 -20.41 5.62
CA LEU A 42 9.29 -21.78 5.12
C LEU A 42 9.75 -22.79 6.17
N VAL A 43 10.80 -22.46 6.94
CA VAL A 43 11.25 -23.28 8.07
C VAL A 43 10.15 -23.38 9.14
N LEU A 44 9.50 -22.27 9.51
CA LEU A 44 8.37 -22.31 10.46
C LEU A 44 7.24 -23.22 9.97
N ALA A 45 6.87 -23.08 8.69
CA ALA A 45 5.79 -23.87 8.09
C ALA A 45 6.13 -25.36 8.04
N THR A 46 7.34 -25.71 7.60
CA THR A 46 7.79 -27.12 7.51
C THR A 46 7.94 -27.77 8.89
N VAL A 47 8.45 -27.04 9.89
CA VAL A 47 8.52 -27.52 11.29
C VAL A 47 7.12 -27.74 11.86
N GLY A 48 6.18 -26.81 11.64
CA GLY A 48 4.80 -26.94 12.10
C GLY A 48 4.07 -28.14 11.46
N ILE A 49 4.19 -28.30 10.14
CA ILE A 49 3.63 -29.46 9.42
C ILE A 49 4.26 -30.76 9.90
N GLY A 50 5.60 -30.81 10.00
CA GLY A 50 6.32 -31.98 10.48
C GLY A 50 5.90 -32.39 11.90
N GLY A 51 5.75 -31.41 12.80
CA GLY A 51 5.28 -31.63 14.17
C GLY A 51 3.87 -32.24 14.21
N ILE A 52 2.92 -31.66 13.47
CA ILE A 52 1.54 -32.14 13.40
C ILE A 52 1.49 -33.55 12.77
N VAL A 53 2.21 -33.79 11.68
CA VAL A 53 2.25 -35.10 11.01
C VAL A 53 2.85 -36.16 11.93
N THR A 54 3.89 -35.83 12.69
CA THR A 54 4.52 -36.76 13.65
C THR A 54 3.59 -37.09 14.80
N ILE A 55 2.85 -36.10 15.32
CA ILE A 55 1.83 -36.33 16.36
C ILE A 55 0.74 -37.26 15.82
N VAL A 56 0.14 -36.95 14.67
CA VAL A 56 -0.97 -37.73 14.10
C VAL A 56 -0.56 -39.16 13.78
N ARG A 57 0.64 -39.37 13.21
CA ARG A 57 1.11 -40.71 12.83
C ARG A 57 1.38 -41.62 14.01
N ASN A 58 1.90 -41.08 15.12
CA ASN A 58 2.28 -41.88 16.28
C ASN A 58 1.21 -41.92 17.38
N MET A 59 0.14 -41.11 17.26
CA MET A 59 -0.92 -41.01 18.28
C MET A 59 -1.62 -42.35 18.55
N ALA A 60 -1.72 -43.24 17.56
CA ALA A 60 -2.36 -44.54 17.69
C ALA A 60 -1.58 -45.51 18.61
N ASP A 61 -0.25 -45.36 18.66
CA ASP A 61 0.64 -46.25 19.43
C ASP A 61 0.97 -45.67 20.81
N TRP A 62 0.44 -44.49 21.14
CA TRP A 62 0.80 -43.79 22.37
C TRP A 62 -0.05 -44.23 23.56
N PRO A 63 0.57 -44.40 24.74
CA PRO A 63 -0.17 -44.65 25.96
C PRO A 63 -1.04 -43.43 26.32
N GLY A 64 -2.21 -43.65 26.93
CA GLY A 64 -3.22 -42.61 27.15
C GLY A 64 -2.73 -41.36 27.91
N TRP A 65 -1.66 -41.47 28.72
CA TRP A 65 -1.05 -40.33 29.41
C TRP A 65 -0.29 -39.36 28.48
N MET A 66 0.11 -39.80 27.29
CA MET A 66 0.76 -38.97 26.26
C MET A 66 -0.21 -38.11 25.45
N LEU A 67 -1.53 -38.30 25.60
CA LEU A 67 -2.54 -37.51 24.90
C LEU A 67 -2.56 -36.03 25.33
N PHE A 68 -2.23 -35.74 26.59
CA PHE A 68 -2.23 -34.36 27.09
C PHE A 68 -1.00 -33.56 26.66
N PRO A 69 0.25 -34.09 26.77
CA PRO A 69 1.44 -33.44 26.22
C PRO A 69 1.37 -33.20 24.70
N SER A 70 0.75 -34.13 23.95
CA SER A 70 0.65 -34.01 22.50
C SER A 70 -0.30 -32.89 22.08
N MET A 71 -1.42 -32.73 22.78
CA MET A 71 -2.31 -31.57 22.58
C MET A 71 -1.59 -30.26 22.89
N LEU A 72 -0.80 -30.21 23.98
CA LEU A 72 0.00 -29.02 24.32
C LEU A 72 1.06 -28.68 23.25
N LEU A 73 1.64 -29.68 22.58
CA LEU A 73 2.61 -29.49 21.49
C LEU A 73 1.95 -29.16 20.13
N SER A 74 0.71 -29.59 19.92
CA SER A 74 -0.03 -29.28 18.69
C SER A 74 -0.38 -27.80 18.55
N GLY A 75 -0.68 -27.13 19.67
CA GLY A 75 -0.96 -25.68 19.71
C GLY A 75 0.16 -24.82 19.12
N PRO A 76 1.39 -24.86 19.66
CA PRO A 76 2.51 -24.08 19.12
C PRO A 76 2.91 -24.54 17.72
N SER A 77 2.75 -25.82 17.38
CA SER A 77 3.01 -26.32 16.01
C SER A 77 2.03 -25.72 14.99
N LEU A 78 0.75 -25.60 15.36
CA LEU A 78 -0.27 -24.94 14.55
C LEU A 78 0.04 -23.44 14.39
N VAL A 79 0.38 -22.76 15.48
CA VAL A 79 0.75 -21.33 15.45
C VAL A 79 1.97 -21.10 14.56
N ALA A 80 3.01 -21.94 14.70
CA ALA A 80 4.19 -21.88 13.84
C ALA A 80 3.84 -22.13 12.36
N MET A 81 2.96 -23.09 12.08
CA MET A 81 2.49 -23.34 10.71
C MET A 81 1.77 -22.11 10.14
N MET A 82 0.81 -21.53 10.88
CA MET A 82 0.04 -20.37 10.42
C MET A 82 0.91 -19.12 10.22
N LEU A 83 1.83 -18.84 11.15
CA LEU A 83 2.76 -17.72 11.02
C LEU A 83 3.71 -17.91 9.82
N GLY A 84 4.24 -19.12 9.63
CA GLY A 84 5.09 -19.46 8.49
C GLY A 84 4.38 -19.28 7.15
N LEU A 85 3.17 -19.85 7.03
CA LEU A 85 2.31 -19.68 5.85
C LEU A 85 1.93 -18.23 5.61
N GLY A 86 1.57 -17.48 6.65
CA GLY A 86 1.25 -16.05 6.54
C GLY A 86 2.41 -15.25 5.96
N ILE A 87 3.62 -15.43 6.48
CA ILE A 87 4.82 -14.75 5.98
C ILE A 87 5.10 -15.12 4.52
N VAL A 88 5.04 -16.41 4.17
CA VAL A 88 5.25 -16.87 2.79
C VAL A 88 4.18 -16.29 1.87
N THR A 89 2.92 -16.27 2.29
CA THR A 89 1.80 -15.76 1.48
C THR A 89 1.97 -14.28 1.19
N VAL A 90 2.29 -13.47 2.20
CA VAL A 90 2.55 -12.03 2.02
C VAL A 90 3.73 -11.80 1.08
N ARG A 91 4.80 -12.59 1.18
CA ARG A 91 5.98 -12.48 0.30
C ARG A 91 5.71 -12.95 -1.13
N VAL A 92 4.85 -13.93 -1.31
CA VAL A 92 4.41 -14.38 -2.64
C VAL A 92 3.44 -13.37 -3.26
N LEU A 93 2.63 -12.69 -2.44
CA LEU A 93 1.76 -11.61 -2.89
C LEU A 93 2.53 -10.31 -3.17
N GLU A 94 3.68 -10.07 -2.52
CA GLU A 94 4.52 -8.88 -2.71
C GLU A 94 4.78 -8.53 -4.21
N PRO A 95 5.17 -9.46 -5.10
CA PRO A 95 5.34 -9.16 -6.53
C PRO A 95 4.02 -8.93 -7.28
N ALA A 96 2.89 -9.46 -6.81
CA ALA A 96 1.57 -9.21 -7.41
C ALA A 96 1.05 -7.82 -6.98
N LEU A 97 1.23 -7.49 -5.70
CA LEU A 97 0.92 -6.19 -5.11
C LEU A 97 1.89 -5.10 -5.55
N GLY A 98 3.13 -5.41 -5.95
CA GLY A 98 4.06 -4.44 -6.51
C GLY A 98 3.80 -4.10 -7.99
N ARG A 99 2.96 -4.90 -8.67
CA ARG A 99 2.49 -4.61 -10.05
C ARG A 99 1.18 -3.85 -10.07
N MET A 100 0.37 -3.99 -9.02
CA MET A 100 -0.72 -3.08 -8.75
C MET A 100 -0.08 -1.89 -8.04
N ASP A 101 0.11 -0.76 -8.72
CA ASP A 101 0.38 0.50 -8.04
C ASP A 101 -0.85 0.79 -7.17
N LEU A 102 -0.89 0.18 -5.98
CA LEU A 102 -1.90 0.43 -4.97
C LEU A 102 -1.47 1.76 -4.36
N ASP A 103 -1.76 2.83 -5.10
CA ASP A 103 -1.53 4.19 -4.67
C ASP A 103 -2.46 4.46 -3.49
N TRP A 104 -2.02 4.06 -2.30
CA TRP A 104 -2.68 4.37 -1.03
C TRP A 104 -2.78 5.88 -0.79
N ASP A 105 -1.97 6.66 -1.52
CA ASP A 105 -1.95 8.12 -1.56
C ASP A 105 -2.70 8.70 -2.79
N ALA A 106 -3.44 7.88 -3.56
CA ALA A 106 -4.19 8.33 -4.73
C ALA A 106 -5.12 9.49 -4.35
N GLU A 107 -4.95 10.63 -5.02
CA GLU A 107 -5.77 11.79 -4.73
C GLU A 107 -7.21 11.53 -5.17
N PRO A 108 -8.20 11.69 -4.27
CA PRO A 108 -9.59 11.42 -4.59
C PRO A 108 -10.12 12.46 -5.58
N LEU A 109 -11.08 12.07 -6.43
CA LEU A 109 -11.69 12.95 -7.44
C LEU A 109 -12.23 14.29 -6.91
N ASN A 110 -12.59 14.34 -5.63
CA ASN A 110 -13.03 15.57 -4.96
C ASN A 110 -11.98 16.71 -5.06
N VAL A 111 -10.69 16.40 -5.18
CA VAL A 111 -9.63 17.40 -5.33
C VAL A 111 -9.75 18.20 -6.64
N LEU A 112 -10.34 17.63 -7.68
CA LEU A 112 -10.60 18.32 -8.95
C LEU A 112 -11.68 19.40 -8.85
N GLY A 113 -12.39 19.49 -7.73
CA GLY A 113 -13.48 20.45 -7.53
C GLY A 113 -14.64 20.25 -8.49
N LEU A 114 -14.86 19.01 -8.95
CA LEU A 114 -16.00 18.65 -9.79
C LEU A 114 -17.29 18.72 -8.96
N PRO A 115 -18.43 19.12 -9.55
CA PRO A 115 -19.70 19.01 -8.88
C PRO A 115 -20.01 17.55 -8.51
N ALA A 116 -20.62 17.33 -7.35
CA ALA A 116 -21.03 16.02 -6.86
C ALA A 116 -21.72 15.10 -7.89
N PRO A 117 -22.63 15.57 -8.78
CA PRO A 117 -23.23 14.69 -9.79
C PRO A 117 -22.22 14.20 -10.84
N VAL A 118 -21.29 15.05 -11.27
CA VAL A 118 -20.26 14.69 -12.27
C VAL A 118 -19.22 13.76 -11.65
N GLN A 119 -18.88 13.98 -10.38
CA GLN A 119 -17.99 13.09 -9.63
C GLN A 119 -18.56 11.67 -9.56
N ARG A 120 -19.83 11.51 -9.17
CA ARG A 120 -20.47 10.19 -9.09
C ARG A 120 -20.49 9.47 -10.43
N LYS A 121 -20.78 10.18 -11.53
CA LYS A 121 -20.70 9.60 -12.88
C LYS A 121 -19.29 9.12 -13.23
N CYS A 122 -18.24 9.83 -12.82
CA CYS A 122 -16.86 9.40 -13.02
C CYS A 122 -16.51 8.16 -12.18
N GLU A 123 -17.01 8.09 -10.95
CA GLU A 123 -16.85 6.91 -10.06
C GLU A 123 -17.61 5.69 -10.61
N GLU A 124 -18.82 5.87 -11.14
CA GLU A 124 -19.59 4.81 -11.83
C GLU A 124 -18.88 4.27 -13.07
N LEU A 125 -18.12 5.11 -13.77
CA LEU A 125 -17.26 4.71 -14.90
C LEU A 125 -15.98 3.99 -14.46
N GLY A 126 -15.76 3.84 -13.15
CA GLY A 126 -14.62 3.13 -12.57
C GLY A 126 -13.40 3.99 -12.31
N TYR A 127 -13.51 5.32 -12.42
CA TYR A 127 -12.43 6.23 -12.09
C TYR A 127 -12.58 6.70 -10.65
N TRP A 128 -11.69 6.26 -9.77
CA TRP A 128 -11.74 6.61 -8.33
C TRP A 128 -10.61 7.58 -7.94
N ALA A 129 -9.51 7.58 -8.70
CA ALA A 129 -8.38 8.48 -8.52
C ALA A 129 -8.33 9.58 -9.59
N VAL A 130 -7.80 10.74 -9.21
CA VAL A 130 -7.56 11.86 -10.13
C VAL A 130 -6.57 11.48 -11.23
N ASP A 131 -5.50 10.78 -10.89
CA ASP A 131 -4.47 10.40 -11.85
C ASP A 131 -4.99 9.41 -12.89
N ASP A 132 -5.83 8.43 -12.50
CA ASP A 132 -6.50 7.51 -13.43
C ASP A 132 -7.39 8.25 -14.43
N LEU A 133 -8.18 9.21 -13.93
CA LEU A 133 -9.06 10.03 -14.77
C LEU A 133 -8.23 10.88 -15.75
N VAL A 134 -7.22 11.58 -15.26
CA VAL A 134 -6.36 12.45 -16.08
C VAL A 134 -5.57 11.62 -17.09
N GLN A 135 -5.04 10.46 -16.69
CA GLN A 135 -4.30 9.57 -17.58
C GLN A 135 -5.20 8.98 -18.66
N SER A 136 -6.42 8.54 -18.31
CA SER A 136 -7.37 8.00 -19.29
C SER A 136 -7.81 9.05 -20.31
N ILE A 137 -7.98 10.31 -19.89
CA ILE A 137 -8.28 11.46 -20.76
C ILE A 137 -7.09 11.76 -21.67
N ASN A 138 -5.89 11.88 -21.12
CA ASN A 138 -4.68 12.15 -21.90
C ASN A 138 -4.36 11.02 -22.89
N ALA A 139 -4.69 9.77 -22.55
CA ALA A 139 -4.55 8.61 -23.41
C ALA A 139 -5.68 8.48 -24.45
N GLY A 140 -6.69 9.37 -24.43
CA GLY A 140 -7.85 9.33 -25.33
C GLY A 140 -8.78 8.14 -25.12
N LYS A 141 -8.69 7.45 -23.96
CA LYS A 141 -9.50 6.26 -23.63
C LYS A 141 -10.74 6.58 -22.81
N PHE A 142 -10.90 7.84 -22.40
CA PHE A 142 -12.01 8.25 -21.56
C PHE A 142 -13.34 8.24 -22.33
N PRO A 143 -14.41 7.60 -21.80
CA PRO A 143 -15.68 7.44 -22.51
C PRO A 143 -16.54 8.72 -22.44
N TRP A 144 -16.15 9.75 -23.20
CA TRP A 144 -16.84 11.05 -23.24
C TRP A 144 -18.34 10.96 -23.52
N ILE A 145 -18.78 9.92 -24.23
CA ILE A 145 -20.19 9.69 -24.62
C ILE A 145 -21.09 9.56 -23.38
N ALA A 146 -20.57 9.07 -22.25
CA ALA A 146 -21.33 8.89 -21.01
C ALA A 146 -21.65 10.21 -20.27
N LEU A 147 -21.05 11.33 -20.68
CA LEU A 147 -21.24 12.64 -20.06
C LEU A 147 -22.00 13.60 -20.98
N GLU A 148 -22.79 14.48 -20.40
CA GLU A 148 -23.43 15.59 -21.12
C GLU A 148 -22.42 16.68 -21.49
N TYR A 149 -22.73 17.51 -22.50
CA TYR A 149 -21.79 18.51 -23.02
C TYR A 149 -21.23 19.45 -21.94
N ASP A 150 -22.10 19.95 -21.05
CA ASP A 150 -21.68 20.85 -19.96
C ASP A 150 -20.79 20.13 -18.93
N GLU A 151 -21.05 18.83 -18.69
CA GLU A 151 -20.24 18.00 -17.79
C GLU A 151 -18.87 17.74 -18.40
N ARG A 152 -18.80 17.47 -19.71
CA ARG A 152 -17.51 17.31 -20.44
C ARG A 152 -16.66 18.56 -20.30
N MET A 153 -17.25 19.73 -20.54
CA MET A 153 -16.56 21.01 -20.41
C MET A 153 -16.04 21.26 -18.99
N GLN A 154 -16.78 20.82 -17.97
CA GLN A 154 -16.34 20.94 -16.58
C GLN A 154 -15.16 20.00 -16.28
N VAL A 155 -15.24 18.74 -16.71
CA VAL A 155 -14.16 17.76 -16.55
C VAL A 155 -12.90 18.24 -17.25
N GLU A 156 -12.99 18.70 -18.51
CA GLU A 156 -11.86 19.22 -19.26
C GLU A 156 -11.19 20.41 -18.56
N ARG A 157 -11.99 21.38 -18.08
CA ARG A 157 -11.47 22.55 -17.36
C ARG A 157 -10.79 22.15 -16.05
N SER A 158 -11.37 21.22 -15.29
CA SER A 158 -10.80 20.75 -14.04
C SER A 158 -9.48 19.98 -14.26
N VAL A 159 -9.43 19.13 -15.28
CA VAL A 159 -8.21 18.40 -15.68
C VAL A 159 -7.12 19.34 -16.18
N GLN A 160 -7.48 20.37 -16.95
CA GLN A 160 -6.52 21.40 -17.37
C GLN A 160 -5.94 22.16 -16.17
N ARG A 161 -6.77 22.58 -15.21
CA ARG A 161 -6.30 23.23 -13.98
C ARG A 161 -5.37 22.33 -13.18
N TRP A 162 -5.72 21.04 -13.08
CA TRP A 162 -4.89 20.04 -12.43
C TRP A 162 -3.52 19.91 -13.10
N ASN A 163 -3.48 19.75 -14.42
CA ASN A 163 -2.24 19.65 -15.18
C ASN A 163 -1.34 20.89 -15.01
N VAL A 164 -1.93 22.09 -15.02
CA VAL A 164 -1.19 23.34 -14.79
C VAL A 164 -0.65 23.40 -13.36
N ALA A 165 -1.45 23.03 -12.36
CA ALA A 165 -1.03 23.01 -10.96
C ALA A 165 0.08 21.96 -10.72
N ALA A 166 -0.04 20.78 -11.31
CA ALA A 166 0.96 19.72 -11.24
C ALA A 166 2.27 20.14 -11.93
N ALA A 167 2.20 20.79 -13.09
CA ALA A 167 3.37 21.32 -13.79
C ALA A 167 4.08 22.41 -12.98
N ALA A 168 3.33 23.34 -12.38
CA ALA A 168 3.87 24.38 -11.50
C ALA A 168 4.52 23.77 -10.24
N ALA A 169 3.92 22.73 -9.65
CA ALA A 169 4.49 22.01 -8.50
C ALA A 169 5.81 21.31 -8.85
N ARG A 170 5.92 20.73 -10.05
CA ARG A 170 7.18 20.14 -10.56
C ARG A 170 8.25 21.20 -10.77
N ALA A 171 7.91 22.36 -11.32
CA ALA A 171 8.84 23.47 -11.54
C ALA A 171 9.32 24.11 -10.22
N ALA A 172 8.47 24.12 -9.18
CA ALA A 172 8.78 24.68 -7.88
C ALA A 172 9.65 23.76 -6.99
N GLN A 173 9.95 22.53 -7.40
CA GLN A 173 10.88 21.68 -6.67
C GLN A 173 12.31 22.21 -6.89
N PRO A 174 12.99 22.74 -5.85
CA PRO A 174 14.36 23.18 -6.02
C PRO A 174 15.19 21.97 -6.39
N LYS A 175 15.84 22.00 -7.57
CA LYS A 175 16.89 21.06 -7.95
C LYS A 175 17.84 20.96 -6.75
N ARG A 176 17.78 19.85 -6.02
CA ARG A 176 18.60 19.58 -4.84
C ARG A 176 20.04 19.67 -5.30
N ARG A 177 20.66 20.85 -5.16
CA ARG A 177 22.06 21.08 -5.46
C ARG A 177 22.84 20.10 -4.60
N LEU A 178 23.39 19.07 -5.22
CA LEU A 178 24.38 18.17 -4.64
C LEU A 178 25.58 19.03 -4.22
N ARG A 179 25.53 19.61 -3.01
CA ARG A 179 26.69 20.19 -2.34
C ARG A 179 27.54 19.01 -1.87
N PHE A 180 28.37 18.49 -2.77
CA PHE A 180 29.55 17.74 -2.39
C PHE A 180 30.43 18.66 -1.53
N ARG A 181 30.32 18.52 -0.21
CA ARG A 181 31.26 19.14 0.73
C ARG A 181 32.51 18.26 0.70
N ARG A 182 33.51 18.72 -0.05
CA ARG A 182 34.88 18.19 0.00
C ARG A 182 35.35 18.36 1.45
N VAL A 183 35.53 17.24 2.15
CA VAL A 183 36.23 17.20 3.44
C VAL A 183 37.71 17.19 3.10
N GLN A 184 38.42 18.24 3.51
CA GLN A 184 39.87 18.23 3.72
C GLN A 184 40.09 18.22 5.22
#